data_AF-A0A9W6T2P4-F1
#
_entry.id   AF-A0A9W6T2P4-F1
#
_cell.length_a   1.000
_cell.length_b   1.000
_cell.length_c   1.000
_cell.angle_alpha   90.00
_cell.angle_beta   90.00
_cell.angle_gamma   90.00
#
_symmetry.space_group_name_H-M   'P 1'
#
loop_
_entity.id
_entity.type
_entity.pdbx_description
1 polymer ?
#
loop_
_entity_poly.entity_id
_entity_poly.type
_entity_poly.pdbx_seq_one_letter_code
_entity_poly.pdbx_strand_id
1 'polypeptide(L)'
;MTMHIPSVSERFNLISCSLVLNFVPTPKGRGDMLIRMTKFLTDNTDSDLPSILFLVLPLPCVSNSRYCDNDHLDKIMSNLGFEKIKYQEAKKVSYWLWKWNGTKQFNEYFKASKKELHKGGSRNNFCIVID
;
A
#
# COMPACT_ATOMS: atom_id res chain seq x y z
N MET A 1 0.37 5.02 22.02
CA MET A 1 -1.02 5.39 21.65
C MET A 1 -1.56 4.30 20.74
N THR A 2 -2.42 3.42 21.24
CA THR A 2 -3.15 2.47 20.39
C THR A 2 -4.22 3.26 19.65
N MET A 3 -4.00 3.55 18.36
CA MET A 3 -5.05 4.18 17.54
C MET A 3 -6.25 3.25 17.44
N HIS A 4 -7.45 3.79 17.62
CA HIS A 4 -8.70 3.03 17.51
C HIS A 4 -8.85 2.39 16.12
N ILE A 5 -9.48 1.21 16.05
CA ILE A 5 -9.97 0.61 14.79
C ILE A 5 -11.43 1.03 14.67
N PRO A 6 -11.87 1.65 13.57
CA PRO A 6 -13.22 2.14 13.43
C PRO A 6 -14.24 1.00 13.52
N SER A 7 -15.39 1.29 14.13
CA SER A 7 -16.59 0.47 14.00
C SER A 7 -17.04 0.43 12.53
N VAL A 8 -17.92 -0.52 12.17
CA VAL A 8 -18.36 -0.70 10.77
C VAL A 8 -18.96 0.59 10.19
N SER A 9 -19.74 1.33 10.98
CA SER A 9 -20.36 2.60 10.57
C SER A 9 -19.36 3.76 10.40
N GLU A 10 -18.14 3.63 10.91
CA GLU A 10 -17.08 4.64 10.84
C GLU A 10 -16.04 4.32 9.74
N ARG A 11 -16.25 3.25 8.96
CA ARG A 11 -15.39 2.89 7.85
C ARG A 11 -15.71 3.71 6.60
N PHE A 12 -14.75 3.75 5.69
CA PHE A 12 -14.78 4.59 4.50
C PHE A 12 -14.80 3.75 3.22
N ASN A 13 -15.47 4.24 2.19
CA ASN A 13 -15.34 3.72 0.83
C ASN A 13 -14.08 4.22 0.12
N LEU A 14 -13.43 5.28 0.62
CA LEU A 14 -12.25 5.86 -0.02
C LEU A 14 -11.23 6.30 1.02
N ILE A 15 -9.98 5.86 0.83
CA ILE A 15 -8.82 6.43 1.50
C ILE A 15 -7.96 7.15 0.46
N SER A 16 -7.65 8.42 0.70
CA SER A 16 -6.66 9.17 -0.06
C SER A 16 -5.36 9.25 0.76
N CYS A 17 -4.35 8.48 0.34
CA CYS A 17 -3.03 8.46 0.94
C CYS A 17 -2.02 9.09 -0.02
N SER A 18 -2.05 10.42 -0.10
CA SER A 18 -1.16 11.18 -0.98
C SER A 18 0.10 11.65 -0.26
N LEU A 19 1.27 11.12 -0.64
CA LEU A 19 2.58 11.49 -0.09
C LEU A 19 2.68 11.36 1.44
N VAL A 20 1.97 10.39 2.04
CA VAL A 20 2.02 10.12 3.48
C VAL A 20 2.89 8.91 3.79
N LEU A 21 2.70 7.79 3.09
CA LEU A 21 3.40 6.53 3.34
C LEU A 21 4.93 6.68 3.27
N ASN A 22 5.44 7.57 2.41
CA ASN A 22 6.87 7.88 2.28
C ASN A 22 7.48 8.57 3.51
N PHE A 23 6.68 9.19 4.38
CA PHE A 23 7.16 9.79 5.63
C PHE A 23 7.16 8.82 6.82
N VAL A 24 6.58 7.63 6.66
CA VAL A 24 6.66 6.62 7.71
C VAL A 24 8.12 6.16 7.84
N PRO A 25 8.72 6.27 9.04
CA PRO A 25 10.17 6.21 9.20
C PRO A 25 10.74 4.80 9.01
N THR A 26 9.96 3.76 9.33
CA THR A 26 10.42 2.37 9.29
C THR A 26 9.76 1.60 8.13
N PRO A 27 10.48 0.66 7.49
CA PRO A 27 9.90 -0.20 6.46
C PRO A 27 8.70 -1.01 6.97
N LYS A 28 8.80 -1.54 8.19
CA LYS A 28 7.71 -2.26 8.84
C LYS A 28 6.51 -1.36 9.09
N GLY A 29 6.73 -0.13 9.58
CA GLY A 29 5.65 0.82 9.82
C GLY A 29 4.87 1.15 8.54
N ARG A 30 5.52 1.15 7.37
CA ARG A 30 4.83 1.31 6.08
C ARG A 30 3.92 0.13 5.77
N GLY A 31 4.38 -1.10 5.98
CA GLY A 31 3.54 -2.29 5.82
C GLY A 31 2.39 -2.31 6.82
N ASP A 32 2.65 -2.00 8.09
CA ASP A 32 1.64 -1.89 9.14
C ASP A 32 0.57 -0.84 8.77
N MET A 33 0.99 0.28 8.16
CA MET A 33 0.07 1.32 7.68
C MET A 33 -0.81 0.81 6.54
N LEU A 34 -0.25 0.09 5.55
CA LEU A 34 -1.03 -0.51 4.46
C LEU A 34 -2.03 -1.55 4.98
N ILE A 35 -1.61 -2.43 5.89
CA ILE A 35 -2.49 -3.40 6.55
C ILE A 35 -3.58 -2.66 7.34
N ARG A 36 -3.24 -1.56 8.02
CA ARG A 36 -4.24 -0.79 8.77
C ARG A 36 -5.28 -0.15 7.86
N MET A 37 -4.93 0.32 6.66
CA MET A 37 -5.88 0.89 5.72
C MET A 37 -7.02 -0.09 5.38
N THR A 38 -6.74 -1.39 5.27
CA THR A 38 -7.78 -2.40 5.01
C THR A 38 -8.83 -2.46 6.12
N LYS A 39 -8.46 -2.12 7.36
CA LYS A 39 -9.37 -2.08 8.52
C LYS A 39 -10.26 -0.83 8.55
N PHE A 40 -9.88 0.21 7.81
CA PHE A 40 -10.63 1.46 7.68
C PHE A 40 -11.54 1.45 6.45
N LEU A 41 -11.34 0.53 5.52
CA LEU A 41 -12.18 0.39 4.34
C LEU A 41 -13.42 -0.45 4.67
N THR A 42 -14.56 -0.05 4.13
CA THR A 42 -15.80 -0.80 4.27
C THR A 42 -15.71 -2.11 3.48
N ASP A 43 -16.11 -3.22 4.08
CA ASP A 43 -16.21 -4.49 3.39
C ASP A 43 -17.59 -4.55 2.72
N ASN A 44 -17.65 -4.04 1.48
CA ASN A 44 -18.90 -3.83 0.74
C ASN A 44 -19.15 -4.96 -0.25
N THR A 45 -19.22 -6.21 0.23
CA THR A 45 -19.57 -7.34 -0.66
C THR A 45 -20.96 -7.20 -1.26
N ASP A 46 -21.83 -6.43 -0.61
CA ASP A 46 -23.27 -6.33 -0.92
C ASP A 46 -23.69 -4.91 -1.36
N SER A 47 -22.74 -4.00 -1.59
CA SER A 47 -23.00 -2.61 -2.00
C SER A 47 -22.37 -2.30 -3.36
N ASP A 48 -23.09 -1.53 -4.18
CA ASP A 48 -22.62 -1.11 -5.52
C ASP A 48 -21.41 -0.15 -5.47
N LEU A 49 -21.08 0.38 -4.28
CA LEU A 49 -19.97 1.32 -4.11
C LEU A 49 -18.66 0.58 -3.73
N PRO A 50 -17.62 0.65 -4.59
CA PRO A 50 -16.35 -0.01 -4.29
C PRO A 50 -15.63 0.66 -3.11
N SER A 51 -14.77 -0.11 -2.46
CA SER A 51 -13.79 0.41 -1.50
C SER A 51 -12.47 0.68 -2.22
N ILE A 52 -11.97 1.90 -2.12
CA ILE A 52 -10.89 2.43 -2.96
C ILE A 52 -9.75 2.99 -2.09
N LEU A 53 -8.52 2.76 -2.52
CA LEU A 53 -7.34 3.45 -2.03
C LEU A 53 -6.69 4.22 -3.19
N PHE A 54 -6.61 5.54 -3.04
CA PHE A 54 -5.77 6.39 -3.88
C PHE A 54 -4.42 6.57 -3.17
N LEU A 55 -3.35 6.02 -3.74
CA LEU A 55 -2.00 6.07 -3.17
C LEU A 55 -1.10 6.95 -4.05
N VAL A 56 -0.35 7.87 -3.45
CA VAL A 56 0.68 8.65 -4.14
C VAL A 56 2.01 8.51 -3.40
N LEU A 57 3.07 8.22 -4.16
CA LEU A 57 4.45 8.19 -3.67
C LEU A 57 5.33 9.09 -4.55
N PRO A 58 6.46 9.61 -4.01
CA PRO A 58 7.53 10.11 -4.87
C PRO A 58 7.97 9.02 -5.84
N LEU A 59 8.12 9.36 -7.12
CA LEU A 59 8.51 8.42 -8.17
C LEU A 59 9.80 7.64 -7.82
N PRO A 60 10.83 8.25 -7.18
CA PRO A 60 12.03 7.51 -6.77
C PRO A 60 11.78 6.35 -5.78
N CYS A 61 10.65 6.32 -5.07
CA CYS A 61 10.31 5.23 -4.15
C CYS A 61 10.18 3.88 -4.88
N VAL A 62 9.75 3.90 -6.15
CA VAL A 62 9.54 2.69 -6.97
C VAL A 62 10.45 2.62 -8.20
N SER A 63 10.93 3.75 -8.72
CA SER A 63 11.83 3.76 -9.89
C SER A 63 13.32 3.74 -9.53
N ASN A 64 13.68 4.25 -8.35
CA ASN A 64 15.08 4.40 -7.92
C ASN A 64 15.33 3.92 -6.48
N SER A 65 14.65 2.85 -6.06
CA SER A 65 14.92 2.19 -4.78
C SER A 65 15.71 0.89 -4.96
N ARG A 66 16.48 0.53 -3.92
CA ARG A 66 17.15 -0.77 -3.78
C ARG A 66 16.19 -1.90 -3.40
N TYR A 67 15.11 -1.59 -2.68
CA TYR A 67 14.25 -2.57 -2.00
C TYR A 67 12.78 -2.51 -2.42
N CYS A 68 12.41 -1.64 -3.37
CA CYS A 68 11.04 -1.50 -3.82
C CYS A 68 10.99 -1.10 -5.29
N ASP A 69 10.08 -1.71 -6.02
CA ASP A 69 9.66 -1.31 -7.36
C ASP A 69 8.14 -1.49 -7.49
N ASN A 70 7.59 -1.24 -8.69
CA ASN A 70 6.17 -1.41 -8.94
C ASN A 70 5.73 -2.87 -8.74
N ASP A 71 6.46 -3.85 -9.25
CA ASP A 71 6.10 -5.27 -9.15
C ASP A 71 6.10 -5.76 -7.70
N HIS A 72 7.03 -5.27 -6.88
CA HIS A 72 7.09 -5.56 -5.46
C HIS A 72 5.91 -4.93 -4.71
N LEU A 73 5.58 -3.67 -5.02
CA LEU A 73 4.41 -3.01 -4.44
C LEU A 73 3.13 -3.73 -4.84
N ASP A 74 2.97 -4.14 -6.09
CA ASP A 74 1.81 -4.88 -6.59
C ASP A 74 1.61 -6.18 -5.81
N LYS A 75 2.68 -6.96 -5.60
CA LYS A 75 2.61 -8.21 -4.82
C LYS A 75 2.14 -7.96 -3.39
N ILE A 76 2.64 -6.90 -2.75
CA ILE A 76 2.20 -6.49 -1.41
C ILE A 76 0.72 -6.11 -1.43
N MET A 77 0.32 -5.23 -2.34
CA MET A 77 -1.04 -4.71 -2.43
C MET A 77 -2.05 -5.83 -2.73
N SER A 78 -1.74 -6.71 -3.68
CA SER A 78 -2.56 -7.88 -4.01
C SER A 78 -2.70 -8.84 -2.84
N ASN A 79 -1.63 -9.09 -2.09
CA ASN A 79 -1.75 -9.87 -0.85
C ASN A 79 -2.67 -9.22 0.18
N LEU A 80 -2.79 -7.89 0.20
CA LEU A 80 -3.71 -7.17 1.10
C LEU A 80 -5.15 -7.12 0.56
N GLY A 81 -5.44 -7.79 -0.56
CA GLY A 81 -6.75 -7.79 -1.22
C GLY A 81 -6.99 -6.60 -2.13
N PHE A 82 -5.95 -5.84 -2.48
CA PHE A 82 -6.06 -4.74 -3.43
C PHE A 82 -5.81 -5.18 -4.87
N GLU A 83 -6.68 -4.75 -5.76
CA GLU A 83 -6.59 -4.88 -7.20
C GLU A 83 -6.26 -3.52 -7.81
N LYS A 84 -5.27 -3.48 -8.72
CA LYS A 84 -4.88 -2.24 -9.39
C LYS A 84 -5.92 -1.87 -10.44
N ILE A 85 -6.60 -0.73 -10.27
CA ILE A 85 -7.46 -0.15 -11.31
C ILE A 85 -6.63 0.70 -12.27
N LYS A 86 -5.75 1.55 -11.72
CA LYS A 86 -4.97 2.49 -12.52
C LYS A 86 -3.59 2.75 -11.91
N TYR A 87 -2.62 2.97 -12.77
CA TYR A 87 -1.30 3.48 -12.42
C TYR A 87 -0.90 4.57 -13.42
N GLN A 88 -0.25 5.61 -12.93
CA GLN A 88 0.36 6.62 -13.78
C GLN A 88 1.56 7.27 -13.09
N GLU A 89 2.57 7.56 -13.89
CA GLU A 89 3.73 8.35 -13.48
C GLU A 89 3.60 9.79 -13.97
N ALA A 90 3.97 10.73 -13.12
CA ALA A 90 4.27 12.09 -13.48
C ALA A 90 5.76 12.37 -13.22
N LYS A 91 6.22 13.60 -13.52
CA LYS A 91 7.66 13.96 -13.46
C LYS A 91 8.37 13.60 -12.13
N LYS A 92 7.66 13.66 -10.99
CA LYS A 92 8.26 13.45 -9.66
C LYS A 92 7.47 12.50 -8.76
N VAL A 93 6.30 12.06 -9.19
CA VAL A 93 5.37 11.27 -8.38
C VAL A 93 4.77 10.15 -9.20
N SER A 94 4.39 9.09 -8.51
CA SER A 94 3.65 7.95 -9.02
C SER A 94 2.36 7.85 -8.23
N TYR A 95 1.25 7.63 -8.92
CA TYR A 95 -0.06 7.48 -8.27
C TYR A 95 -0.79 6.26 -8.79
N TRP A 96 -1.47 5.61 -7.86
CA TRP A 96 -2.23 4.39 -8.09
C TRP A 96 -3.65 4.57 -7.58
N LEU A 97 -4.57 3.94 -8.28
CA LEU A 97 -5.93 3.70 -7.81
C LEU A 97 -6.10 2.20 -7.60
N TRP A 98 -6.43 1.82 -6.37
CA TRP A 98 -6.62 0.43 -5.96
C TRP A 98 -8.06 0.19 -5.55
N LYS A 99 -8.66 -0.90 -6.01
CA LYS A 99 -9.90 -1.44 -5.46
C LYS A 99 -9.57 -2.45 -4.38
N TRP A 100 -10.20 -2.34 -3.21
CA TRP A 100 -10.08 -3.36 -2.18
C TRP A 100 -11.24 -4.34 -2.26
N ASN A 101 -10.92 -5.62 -2.40
CA ASN A 101 -11.87 -6.72 -2.58
C ASN A 101 -12.09 -7.51 -1.27
N GLY A 102 -11.83 -6.89 -0.12
CA GLY A 102 -11.97 -7.49 1.19
C GLY A 102 -10.78 -8.36 1.62
N THR A 103 -10.89 -9.00 2.78
CA THR A 103 -9.79 -9.76 3.40
C THR A 103 -9.66 -11.20 2.91
N LYS A 104 -10.57 -11.69 2.05
CA LYS A 104 -10.59 -13.08 1.58
C LYS A 104 -9.30 -13.49 0.86
N GLN A 105 -8.59 -12.54 0.26
CA GLN A 105 -7.33 -12.76 -0.45
C GLN A 105 -6.09 -12.59 0.44
N PHE A 106 -6.28 -12.23 1.72
CA PHE A 106 -5.16 -12.02 2.63
C PHE A 106 -4.53 -13.34 3.07
N ASN A 107 -3.30 -13.58 2.59
CA ASN A 107 -2.48 -14.67 3.09
C ASN A 107 -1.64 -14.18 4.28
N GLU A 108 -1.95 -14.67 5.47
CA GLU A 108 -1.22 -14.35 6.73
C GLU A 108 0.24 -14.82 6.72
N TYR A 109 0.57 -15.81 5.88
CA TYR A 109 1.92 -16.33 5.70
C TYR A 109 2.74 -15.54 4.69
N PHE A 110 2.12 -14.63 3.93
CA PHE A 110 2.86 -13.78 3.01
C PHE A 110 3.79 -12.86 3.80
N LYS A 111 5.07 -12.85 3.40
CA LYS A 111 6.08 -11.97 3.96
C LYS A 111 6.70 -11.15 2.84
N ALA A 112 6.88 -9.86 3.10
CA ALA A 112 7.70 -8.98 2.30
C ALA A 112 8.88 -8.55 3.16
N SER A 113 9.99 -9.30 3.11
CA SER A 113 11.22 -8.94 3.81
C SER A 113 12.01 -7.88 3.04
N LYS A 114 12.87 -7.13 3.71
CA LYS A 114 13.84 -6.21 3.09
C LYS A 114 14.89 -7.00 2.27
N LYS A 115 14.55 -7.34 1.03
CA LYS A 115 15.43 -8.01 0.06
C LYS A 115 15.89 -7.00 -0.98
N GLU A 116 17.18 -6.99 -1.29
CA GLU A 116 17.70 -6.16 -2.38
C GLU A 116 17.15 -6.68 -3.73
N LEU A 117 16.39 -5.83 -4.41
CA LEU A 117 15.80 -6.09 -5.73
C LEU A 117 16.70 -5.54 -6.84
N HIS A 118 17.28 -4.36 -6.59
CA HIS A 118 18.08 -3.63 -7.57
C HIS A 118 19.42 -3.21 -7.00
N LYS A 119 20.51 -3.61 -7.67
CA LYS A 119 21.88 -3.20 -7.30
C LYS A 119 22.14 -1.74 -7.69
N GLY A 120 23.12 -1.11 -7.02
CA GLY A 120 23.66 0.21 -7.38
C GLY A 120 23.77 1.19 -6.22
N GLY A 121 24.82 2.01 -6.22
CA GLY A 121 25.15 2.94 -5.13
C GLY A 121 24.27 4.19 -5.07
N SER A 122 23.72 4.64 -6.21
CA SER A 122 22.89 5.85 -6.32
C SER A 122 21.40 5.64 -6.00
N ARG A 123 21.01 4.41 -5.62
CA ARG A 123 19.62 4.06 -5.29
C ARG A 123 19.28 4.43 -3.85
N ASN A 124 18.06 4.91 -3.63
CA ASN A 124 17.55 5.15 -2.29
C ASN A 124 17.15 3.85 -1.58
N ASN A 125 16.81 3.96 -0.29
CA ASN A 125 16.49 2.83 0.58
C ASN A 125 14.99 2.70 0.90
N PHE A 126 14.10 3.24 0.06
CA PHE A 126 12.66 3.09 0.28
C PHE A 126 12.28 1.60 0.24
N CYS A 127 11.55 1.14 1.26
CA CYS A 127 11.27 -0.27 1.47
C CYS A 127 9.96 -0.40 2.23
N ILE A 128 9.16 -1.40 1.91
CA ILE A 128 7.94 -1.76 2.63
C ILE A 128 8.13 -3.19 3.11
N VAL A 129 7.87 -3.44 4.38
CA VAL A 129 8.02 -4.77 4.98
C VAL A 129 6.70 -5.26 5.54
N ILE A 130 6.35 -6.52 5.25
CA ILE A 130 5.23 -7.25 5.85
C ILE A 130 5.80 -8.48 6.57
N ASP A 131 5.52 -8.58 7.87
CA ASP A 131 5.99 -9.61 8.79
C ASP A 131 4.93 -10.65 9.14
#